data_AF-A0A179RYX0-F1
#
_entry.id   AF-A0A179RYX0-F1
#
_cell.length_a   1.000
_cell.length_b   1.000
_cell.length_c   1.000
_cell.angle_alpha   90.00
_cell.angle_beta   90.00
_cell.angle_gamma   90.00
#
_symmetry.space_group_name_H-M   'P 1'
#
loop_
_entity.id
_entity.type
_entity.pdbx_description
1 polymer ?
#
loop_
_entity_poly.entity_id
_entity_poly.type
_entity_poly.pdbx_seq_one_letter_code
_entity_poly.pdbx_strand_id
1 'polypeptide(L)'
;MPAAGILRDDERVELLDGELVEMAAKGFAHDVVKNAVMRRLARSVPETVYLGIESTLQLGPRLLLEPDLLLAPVDARSASPDNPAPP
;
A
#
# COMPACT_ATOMS: atom_id res chain seq x y z
N MET A 1 -24.79 -15.05 -31.35
CA MET A 1 -25.54 -13.85 -30.92
C MET A 1 -26.77 -14.29 -30.14
N PRO A 2 -27.22 -13.63 -29.05
CA PRO A 2 -26.48 -13.00 -27.93
C PRO A 2 -27.17 -13.20 -26.54
N ALA A 3 -26.45 -12.99 -25.43
CA ALA A 3 -26.94 -12.47 -24.13
C ALA A 3 -25.74 -12.38 -23.16
N ALA A 4 -25.09 -11.22 -23.07
CA ALA A 4 -25.30 -10.23 -22.01
C ALA A 4 -24.22 -10.36 -20.91
N GLY A 5 -23.18 -9.55 -21.06
CA GLY A 5 -22.12 -9.31 -20.09
C GLY A 5 -21.51 -7.95 -20.39
N ILE A 6 -22.36 -6.92 -20.36
CA ILE A 6 -21.90 -5.53 -20.47
C ILE A 6 -21.28 -5.18 -19.11
N LEU A 7 -19.99 -5.43 -18.96
CA LEU A 7 -19.19 -4.73 -17.97
C LEU A 7 -18.97 -3.32 -18.51
N ARG A 8 -19.28 -2.32 -17.68
CA ARG A 8 -18.98 -0.93 -18.00
C ARG A 8 -17.46 -0.75 -18.00
N ASP A 9 -16.93 0.12 -18.85
CA ASP A 9 -15.48 0.36 -19.00
C ASP A 9 -14.77 0.79 -17.69
N ASP A 10 -15.55 1.08 -16.63
CA ASP A 10 -15.09 1.58 -15.34
C ASP A 10 -14.98 0.48 -14.27
N GLU A 11 -15.52 -0.71 -14.52
CA GLU A 11 -15.52 -1.83 -13.56
C GLU A 11 -14.43 -2.84 -13.91
N ARG A 12 -13.38 -2.84 -13.10
CA ARG A 12 -12.31 -3.83 -13.21
C ARG A 12 -12.62 -5.02 -12.29
N VAL A 13 -13.09 -6.12 -12.87
CA VAL A 13 -13.42 -7.37 -12.16
C VAL A 13 -12.66 -8.55 -12.79
N GLU A 14 -12.23 -9.50 -11.95
CA GLU A 14 -11.69 -10.79 -12.39
C GLU A 14 -12.59 -11.92 -11.91
N LEU A 15 -12.78 -12.96 -12.73
CA LEU A 15 -13.62 -14.11 -12.42
C LEU A 15 -12.76 -15.25 -11.87
N LEU A 16 -12.99 -15.63 -10.60
CA LEU A 16 -12.34 -16.78 -9.96
C LEU A 16 -13.43 -17.71 -9.39
N ASP A 17 -13.37 -19.01 -9.72
CA ASP A 17 -14.32 -20.05 -9.28
C ASP A 17 -15.82 -19.77 -9.50
N GLY A 18 -16.15 -18.95 -10.51
CA GLY A 18 -17.53 -18.64 -10.88
C GLY A 18 -18.15 -17.46 -10.12
N GLU A 19 -17.38 -16.78 -9.27
CA GLU A 19 -17.78 -15.53 -8.61
C GLU A 19 -16.99 -14.33 -9.18
N LEU A 20 -17.70 -13.22 -9.42
CA LEU A 20 -17.10 -11.96 -9.83
C LEU A 20 -16.43 -11.34 -8.59
N VAL A 21 -15.10 -11.33 -8.55
CA VAL A 21 -14.33 -10.68 -7.49
C VAL A 21 -13.87 -9.33 -8.02
N GLU A 22 -14.21 -8.25 -7.31
CA GLU A 22 -13.65 -6.93 -7.61
C GLU A 22 -12.13 -6.99 -7.50
N MET A 23 -11.43 -6.46 -8.51
CA MET A 23 -9.97 -6.51 -8.59
C MET A 23 -9.31 -6.04 -7.30
N ALA A 24 -8.15 -6.63 -7.01
CA ALA A 24 -7.18 -6.21 -6.00
C ALA A 24 -6.55 -4.81 -6.28
N ALA A 25 -7.37 -3.75 -6.37
CA ALA A 25 -7.01 -2.48 -5.78
C ALA A 25 -7.00 -2.69 -4.25
N LYS A 26 -6.27 -1.86 -3.47
CA LYS A 26 -6.40 -1.88 -2.00
C LYS A 26 -7.87 -1.69 -1.61
N GLY A 27 -8.59 -2.81 -1.45
CA GLY A 27 -10.03 -2.80 -1.21
C GLY A 27 -10.34 -2.45 0.23
N PHE A 28 -11.62 -2.22 0.53
CA PHE A 28 -12.06 -1.82 1.88
C PHE A 28 -11.53 -2.75 2.99
N ALA A 29 -11.48 -4.06 2.75
CA ALA A 29 -10.95 -5.02 3.72
C ALA A 29 -9.45 -4.79 4.03
N HIS A 30 -8.65 -4.47 2.99
CA HIS A 30 -7.24 -4.12 3.15
C HIS A 30 -7.09 -2.88 4.01
N ASP A 31 -7.87 -1.85 3.74
CA ASP A 31 -7.85 -0.60 4.51
C ASP A 31 -8.29 -0.79 5.96
N VAL A 32 -9.31 -1.61 6.21
CA VAL A 32 -9.76 -1.92 7.59
C VAL A 32 -8.61 -2.57 8.38
N VAL A 33 -7.93 -3.57 7.81
CA VAL A 33 -6.84 -4.27 8.48
C VAL A 33 -5.63 -3.35 8.65
N LYS A 34 -5.20 -2.65 7.59
CA LYS A 34 -4.08 -1.68 7.61
C LYS A 34 -4.28 -0.65 8.72
N ASN A 35 -5.46 -0.04 8.79
CA ASN A 35 -5.76 0.99 9.78
C ASN A 35 -5.85 0.44 11.21
N ALA A 36 -6.36 -0.79 11.40
CA ALA A 36 -6.39 -1.42 12.71
C ALA A 36 -4.98 -1.70 13.24
N VAL A 37 -4.09 -2.22 12.39
CA VAL A 37 -2.69 -2.47 12.73
C VAL A 37 -1.95 -1.15 13.00
N MET A 38 -2.09 -0.17 12.11
CA MET A 38 -1.49 1.17 12.27
C MET A 38 -1.88 1.80 13.61
N ARG A 39 -3.17 1.80 13.96
CA ARG A 39 -3.65 2.37 15.23
C ARG A 39 -3.03 1.68 16.44
N ARG A 40 -2.77 0.37 16.38
CA ARG A 40 -2.12 -0.36 17.47
C ARG A 40 -0.63 -0.03 17.54
N LEU A 41 0.05 0.00 16.41
CA LEU A 41 1.47 0.32 16.34
C LEU A 41 1.76 1.76 16.80
N ALA A 42 0.95 2.74 16.37
CA ALA A 42 1.12 4.15 16.74
C ALA A 42 1.07 4.40 18.26
N ARG A 43 0.45 3.50 19.04
CA ARG A 43 0.41 3.59 20.52
C ARG A 43 1.52 2.80 21.22
N SER A 44 2.21 1.93 20.50
CA SER A 44 3.11 0.91 21.09
C SER A 44 4.57 1.09 20.67
N VAL A 45 4.79 1.72 19.52
CA VAL A 45 6.11 1.91 18.94
C VAL A 45 6.85 3.03 19.67
N PRO A 46 8.09 2.83 20.11
CA PRO A 46 8.88 3.87 20.78
C PRO A 46 9.33 4.95 19.79
N GLU A 47 9.63 6.14 20.29
CA GLU A 47 10.10 7.30 19.48
C GLU A 47 11.41 7.04 18.70
N THR A 48 12.15 5.99 19.07
CA THR A 48 13.37 5.57 18.34
C THR A 48 13.07 4.80 17.06
N VAL A 49 11.79 4.50 16.79
CA VAL A 49 11.34 3.76 15.62
C VAL A 49 10.41 4.64 14.79
N TYR A 50 10.79 4.86 13.54
CA TYR A 50 9.94 5.46 12.52
C TYR A 50 8.83 4.48 12.11
N LEU A 51 7.59 4.95 12.17
CA LEU A 51 6.42 4.27 11.61
C LEU A 51 5.94 5.03 10.37
N GLY A 52 6.22 4.48 9.19
CA GLY A 52 5.73 4.96 7.90
C GLY A 52 4.43 4.27 7.51
N ILE A 53 3.51 5.02 6.92
CA ILE A 53 2.26 4.51 6.34
C ILE A 53 2.33 4.81 4.85
N GLU A 54 2.16 3.78 4.00
CA GLU A 54 2.20 3.91 2.54
C GLU A 54 3.40 4.74 2.05
N SER A 55 4.55 4.51 2.68
CA SER A 55 5.73 5.34 2.53
C SER A 55 6.63 4.81 1.44
N THR A 56 7.17 5.69 0.61
CA THR A 56 8.20 5.33 -0.36
C THR A 56 9.49 4.94 0.37
N LEU A 57 9.92 3.70 0.17
CA LEU A 57 11.18 3.17 0.66
C LEU A 57 12.16 3.01 -0.51
N GLN A 58 13.26 3.75 -0.48
CA GLN A 58 14.34 3.58 -1.43
C GLN A 58 15.46 2.71 -0.83
N LEU A 59 15.66 1.51 -1.35
CA LEU A 59 16.74 0.61 -0.93
C LEU A 59 17.97 0.69 -1.83
N GLY A 60 17.88 1.44 -2.93
CA GLY A 60 18.99 1.72 -3.84
C GLY A 60 18.58 2.66 -4.97
N PRO A 61 19.51 3.08 -5.85
CA PRO A 61 19.26 4.11 -6.86
C PRO A 61 18.09 3.84 -7.81
N ARG A 62 17.70 2.57 -7.97
CA ARG A 62 16.60 2.14 -8.86
C ARG A 62 15.61 1.20 -8.19
N LEU A 63 15.63 1.11 -6.85
CA LEU A 63 14.76 0.21 -6.08
C LEU A 63 13.91 1.05 -5.13
N LEU A 64 12.70 1.36 -5.58
CA LEU A 64 11.66 2.05 -4.84
C LEU A 64 10.54 1.06 -4.54
N LEU A 65 10.16 0.97 -3.26
CA LEU A 65 9.08 0.12 -2.76
C LEU A 65 8.03 0.98 -2.08
N GLU A 66 6.78 0.54 -2.11
CA GLU A 66 5.65 1.21 -1.46
C GLU A 66 4.94 0.23 -0.50
N PRO A 67 5.57 -0.12 0.63
CA PRO A 67 4.93 -0.94 1.64
C PRO A 67 3.72 -0.22 2.26
N ASP A 68 2.71 -0.99 2.67
CA ASP A 68 1.55 -0.45 3.41
C ASP A 68 1.95 0.14 4.77
N LEU A 69 2.90 -0.51 5.45
CA LEU A 69 3.46 -0.08 6.73
C LEU A 69 4.98 -0.32 6.73
N LEU A 70 5.74 0.64 7.23
CA LEU A 70 7.19 0.59 7.35
C LEU A 70 7.59 0.85 8.80
N LEU A 71 8.38 -0.04 9.40
CA LEU A 71 9.04 0.21 10.68
C LEU A 71 10.54 0.21 10.46
N ALA A 72 11.21 1.27 10.89
CA ALA A 72 12.67 1.40 10.79
C ALA A 72 13.22 2.18 11.98
N PRO A 73 14.48 1.97 12.37
CA PRO A 73 15.16 2.90 13.27
C PRO A 73 15.12 4.33 12.71
N VAL A 74 14.87 5.34 13.56
CA VAL A 74 14.79 6.74 13.09
C VAL A 74 16.10 7.25 12.49
N ASP A 75 17.23 6.74 12.95
CA ASP A 75 18.58 7.05 12.46
C ASP A 75 18.90 6.40 11.11
N ALA A 76 18.19 5.33 10.74
CA ALA A 76 18.27 4.72 9.40
C ALA A 76 17.61 5.60 8.33
N ARG A 77 16.83 6.62 8.72
CA ARG A 77 16.19 7.55 7.79
C ARG A 77 17.16 8.67 7.39
N SER A 78 17.96 8.41 6.36
CA SER A 78 18.66 9.48 5.63
C SER A 78 17.83 9.91 4.43
N ALA A 79 17.32 11.15 4.42
CA ALA A 79 16.94 11.76 3.15
C ALA A 79 18.25 11.90 2.35
N SER A 80 18.46 11.04 1.36
CA SER A 80 19.63 11.19 0.49
C SER A 80 19.45 12.50 -0.28
N PRO A 81 20.39 13.47 -0.17
CA PRO A 81 20.29 14.75 -0.88
C PRO A 81 20.17 14.57 -2.40
N ASP A 82 20.70 13.45 -2.91
CA ASP A 82 20.79 13.14 -4.33
C ASP A 82 19.50 12.53 -4.93
N ASN A 83 18.46 12.31 -4.12
CA ASN A 83 17.16 11.86 -4.61
C ASN A 83 16.02 12.60 -3.89
N PRO A 84 15.75 13.86 -4.27
CA PRO A 84 14.63 14.61 -3.71
C PRO A 84 13.31 13.91 -4.00
N ALA A 85 12.34 14.06 -3.09
CA ALA A 85 10.97 13.62 -3.35
C ALA A 85 10.48 14.21 -4.69
N PRO A 86 9.72 13.46 -5.51
CA PRO A 86 9.13 14.01 -6.73
C PRO A 86 8.24 15.23 -6.39
N PRO A 87 8.11 16.19 -7.32
CA PRO A 87 7.39 17.45 -7.10
C PRO A 87 5.90 17.27 -6.80
#